data_AF-A0A3M5X248-F1
#
_entry.id   AF-A0A3M5X248-F1
#
_cell.length_a   1.000
_cell.length_b   1.000
_cell.length_c   1.000
_cell.angle_alpha   90.00
_cell.angle_beta   90.00
_cell.angle_gamma   90.00
#
_symmetry.space_group_name_H-M   'P 1'
#
loop_
_entity.id
_entity.type
_entity.pdbx_description
1 polymer ?
#
loop_
_entity_poly.entity_id
_entity_poly.type
_entity_poly.pdbx_seq_one_letter_code
_entity_poly.pdbx_strand_id
1 'polypeptide(L)'
;MPALWGQDTFIEKAGGSEIIGQMWAFEDKAGRPCCLIPEATALFQERSEALLEGRREALFFYVARCYRYERPQAGRYREFTQLGLEILSPSPQQALLRAQPGHLHRFSGFAGPGL
;
A
#
# COMPACT_ATOMS: atom_id res chain seq x y z
N MET A 1 -6.24 8.09 -0.19
CA MET A 1 -6.09 7.16 -1.33
C MET A 1 -7.46 6.81 -1.89
N PRO A 2 -7.60 6.57 -3.20
CA PRO A 2 -8.87 6.13 -3.77
C PRO A 2 -9.23 4.74 -3.25
N ALA A 3 -10.52 4.46 -3.06
CA ALA A 3 -10.99 3.13 -2.67
C ALA A 3 -11.10 2.16 -3.86
N LEU A 4 -11.18 2.70 -5.08
CA LEU A 4 -11.37 1.96 -6.34
C LEU A 4 -10.22 2.28 -7.29
N TRP A 5 -9.71 1.25 -7.97
CA TRP A 5 -8.61 1.38 -8.93
C TRP A 5 -8.69 0.32 -10.03
N GLY A 6 -7.81 0.42 -11.04
CA GLY A 6 -7.67 -0.62 -12.08
C GLY A 6 -7.16 -1.93 -11.48
N GLN A 7 -7.62 -3.07 -11.99
CA GLN A 7 -7.16 -4.38 -11.52
C GLN A 7 -5.70 -4.64 -11.90
N ASP A 8 -5.27 -4.17 -13.07
CA ASP A 8 -3.95 -4.43 -13.65
C ASP A 8 -2.82 -4.05 -12.68
N THR A 9 -2.96 -2.91 -12.01
CA THR A 9 -2.04 -2.44 -10.96
C THR A 9 -1.74 -3.50 -9.92
N PHE A 10 -2.78 -4.16 -9.40
CA PHE A 10 -2.61 -5.16 -8.35
C PHE A 10 -2.20 -6.50 -8.93
N ILE A 11 -2.66 -6.86 -10.13
CA ILE A 11 -2.27 -8.11 -10.79
C ILE A 11 -0.76 -8.11 -11.09
N GLU A 12 -0.24 -7.04 -11.68
CA GLU A 12 1.18 -6.88 -12.02
C GLU A 12 2.07 -6.91 -10.78
N LYS A 13 1.64 -6.25 -9.69
CA LYS A 13 2.40 -6.19 -8.44
C LYS A 13 2.22 -7.42 -7.55
N ALA A 14 1.13 -8.16 -7.70
CA ALA A 14 0.82 -9.34 -6.91
C ALA A 14 1.68 -10.56 -7.25
N GLY A 15 2.26 -10.65 -8.46
CA GLY A 15 3.21 -11.69 -8.84
C GLY A 15 2.73 -13.14 -8.61
N GLY A 16 1.42 -13.41 -8.65
CA GLY A 16 0.83 -14.73 -8.37
C GLY A 16 0.35 -14.97 -6.93
N SER A 17 0.23 -13.92 -6.11
CA SER A 17 -0.21 -14.03 -4.71
C SER A 17 -1.70 -14.34 -4.54
N GLU A 18 -2.06 -14.88 -3.36
CA GLU A 18 -3.45 -15.06 -2.91
C GLU A 18 -4.31 -13.79 -3.03
N ILE A 19 -3.67 -12.62 -3.11
CA ILE A 19 -4.35 -11.33 -3.19
C ILE A 19 -5.25 -11.24 -4.41
N ILE A 20 -4.88 -11.85 -5.54
CA ILE A 20 -5.67 -11.84 -6.78
C ILE A 20 -7.02 -12.54 -6.54
N GLY A 21 -7.00 -13.70 -5.87
CA GLY A 21 -8.21 -14.43 -5.50
C GLY A 21 -9.04 -13.75 -4.40
N GLN A 22 -8.47 -12.75 -3.72
CA GLN A 22 -9.08 -11.99 -2.64
C GLN A 22 -9.43 -10.56 -3.06
N MET A 23 -9.39 -10.19 -4.35
CA MET A 23 -9.82 -8.86 -4.79
C MET A 23 -11.34 -8.77 -4.93
N TRP A 24 -11.91 -7.64 -4.51
CA TRP A 24 -13.25 -7.26 -4.93
C TRP A 24 -13.21 -6.73 -6.37
N ALA A 25 -13.15 -7.64 -7.34
CA ALA A 25 -13.06 -7.33 -8.77
C ALA A 25 -14.45 -7.23 -9.43
N PHE A 26 -14.62 -6.24 -10.31
CA PHE A 26 -15.85 -6.00 -11.06
C PHE A 26 -15.57 -5.15 -12.31
N GLU A 27 -16.54 -5.07 -13.21
CA GLU A 27 -16.49 -4.16 -14.36
C GLU A 27 -17.17 -2.83 -14.04
N ASP A 28 -16.60 -1.73 -14.51
CA ASP A 28 -17.27 -0.43 -14.46
C ASP A 28 -18.35 -0.29 -15.56
N LYS A 29 -19.01 0.88 -15.64
CA LYS A 29 -20.06 1.12 -16.64
C LYS A 29 -19.59 1.05 -18.11
N ALA A 30 -18.28 1.13 -18.35
CA ALA A 30 -17.69 1.03 -19.67
C ALA A 30 -17.04 -0.35 -19.92
N GLY A 31 -17.25 -1.33 -19.02
CA GLY A 31 -16.69 -2.68 -19.14
C GLY A 31 -15.21 -2.77 -18.76
N ARG A 32 -14.63 -1.75 -18.09
CA ARG A 32 -13.22 -1.79 -17.70
C ARG A 32 -13.05 -2.58 -16.41
N PRO A 33 -12.02 -3.45 -16.30
CA PRO A 33 -11.76 -4.20 -15.08
C PRO A 33 -11.29 -3.27 -13.95
N CYS A 34 -12.10 -3.17 -12.91
CA CYS A 34 -11.82 -2.39 -11.70
C CYS A 34 -11.86 -3.27 -10.44
N CYS A 35 -11.28 -2.78 -9.36
CA CYS A 35 -11.42 -3.41 -8.05
C CYS A 35 -11.46 -2.39 -6.92
N LEU A 36 -11.98 -2.79 -5.76
CA LEU A 36 -11.64 -2.11 -4.52
C LEU A 36 -10.20 -2.44 -4.13
N ILE A 37 -9.45 -1.46 -3.64
CA ILE A 37 -8.02 -1.63 -3.39
C ILE A 37 -7.76 -2.68 -2.29
N PRO A 38 -7.01 -3.76 -2.56
CA PRO A 38 -6.70 -4.78 -1.55
C PRO A 38 -5.56 -4.39 -0.60
N GLU A 39 -4.72 -3.44 -1.03
CA GLU A 39 -3.66 -2.82 -0.26
C GLU A 39 -3.28 -1.45 -0.85
N ALA A 40 -2.63 -0.61 -0.05
CA ALA A 40 -2.21 0.72 -0.46
C ALA A 40 -0.84 0.75 -1.16
N THR A 41 0.07 -0.16 -0.83
CA THR A 41 1.47 -0.15 -1.29
C THR A 41 1.59 -0.21 -2.81
N ALA A 42 0.80 -1.03 -3.51
CA ALA A 42 0.82 -1.12 -4.97
C ALA A 42 0.58 0.24 -5.66
N LEU A 43 -0.24 1.13 -5.09
CA LEU A 43 -0.47 2.46 -5.64
C LEU A 43 0.77 3.36 -5.52
N PHE A 44 1.54 3.22 -4.44
CA PHE A 44 2.83 3.93 -4.29
C PHE A 44 3.88 3.37 -5.25
N GLN A 45 3.88 2.06 -5.48
CA GLN A 45 4.79 1.42 -6.44
C GLN A 45 4.48 1.86 -7.88
N GLU A 46 3.21 1.82 -8.29
CA GLU A 46 2.76 2.28 -9.62
C GLU A 46 3.14 3.74 -9.86
N ARG A 47 2.90 4.60 -8.88
CA ARG A 47 3.11 6.06 -9.01
C ARG A 47 4.49 6.51 -8.57
N SER A 48 5.44 5.59 -8.41
CA SER A 48 6.70 5.87 -7.74
C SER A 48 7.48 6.99 -8.42
N GLU A 49 7.59 6.98 -9.74
CA GLU A 49 8.26 8.04 -10.51
C GLU A 49 7.59 9.42 -10.31
N ALA A 50 6.26 9.46 -10.41
CA ALA A 50 5.48 10.68 -10.26
C ALA A 50 5.53 11.24 -8.83
N LEU A 51 5.52 10.38 -7.81
CA LEU A 51 5.59 10.76 -6.39
C LEU A 51 7.01 11.18 -5.98
N LEU A 52 8.01 10.60 -6.62
CA LEU A 52 9.40 10.93 -6.36
C LEU A 52 9.76 12.31 -6.92
N GLU A 53 9.14 12.75 -8.02
CA GLU A 53 9.32 14.08 -8.63
C GLU A 53 10.81 14.43 -8.86
N GLY A 54 11.62 13.44 -9.27
CA GLY A 54 13.06 13.60 -9.49
C GLY A 54 13.91 13.74 -8.21
N ARG A 55 13.31 13.62 -7.02
CA ARG A 55 14.03 13.56 -5.74
C ARG A 55 14.84 12.26 -5.66
N ARG A 56 15.87 12.23 -4.81
CA ARG A 56 16.64 11.00 -4.54
C ARG A 56 15.91 10.03 -3.62
N GLU A 57 15.03 10.57 -2.79
CA GLU A 57 14.24 9.83 -1.82
C GLU A 57 12.97 10.63 -1.48
N ALA A 58 11.88 9.91 -1.18
CA ALA A 58 10.68 10.47 -0.57
C ALA A 58 10.09 9.47 0.44
N LEU A 59 9.76 9.96 1.64
CA LEU A 59 9.10 9.17 2.69
C LEU A 59 7.62 9.55 2.73
N PHE A 60 6.76 8.54 2.64
CA PHE A 60 5.31 8.70 2.74
C PHE A 60 4.78 7.91 3.93
N PHE A 61 3.74 8.46 4.56
CA PHE A 61 2.92 7.78 5.55
C PHE A 61 1.48 7.76 5.04
N TYR A 62 0.76 6.68 5.29
CA TYR A 62 -0.66 6.60 5.00
C TYR A 62 -1.44 5.80 6.04
N VAL A 63 -2.71 6.17 6.13
CA VAL A 63 -3.79 5.38 6.74
C VAL A 63 -4.85 5.22 5.64
N ALA A 64 -5.03 4.00 5.15
CA ALA A 64 -5.86 3.71 3.99
C ALA A 64 -6.88 2.62 4.33
N ARG A 65 -8.07 2.73 3.75
CA ARG A 65 -9.10 1.70 3.86
C ARG A 65 -8.95 0.74 2.69
N CYS A 66 -8.80 -0.55 3.00
CA CYS A 66 -8.49 -1.60 2.05
C CYS A 66 -9.49 -2.75 2.17
N TYR A 67 -9.61 -3.54 1.09
CA TYR A 67 -10.72 -4.45 0.91
C TYR A 67 -10.27 -5.82 0.43
N ARG A 68 -10.58 -6.88 1.18
CA ARG A 68 -10.28 -8.26 0.79
C ARG A 68 -11.54 -9.11 0.76
N TYR A 69 -11.73 -9.81 -0.36
CA TYR A 69 -12.78 -10.79 -0.58
C TYR A 69 -12.41 -12.11 0.11
N GLU A 70 -12.33 -12.08 1.43
CA GLU A 70 -12.02 -13.24 2.26
C GLU A 70 -13.19 -13.61 3.17
N ARG A 71 -13.17 -14.86 3.65
CA ARG A 71 -14.08 -15.29 4.72
C ARG A 71 -13.69 -14.55 6.00
N PRO A 72 -14.61 -13.81 6.65
CA PRO A 72 -14.30 -13.15 7.91
C PRO A 72 -13.78 -14.14 8.95
N GLN A 73 -12.72 -13.77 9.66
CA GLN A 73 -12.16 -14.48 10.80
C GLN A 73 -12.04 -13.49 11.97
N ALA A 74 -11.76 -13.97 13.19
CA ALA A 74 -11.53 -13.06 14.31
C ALA A 74 -10.39 -12.07 13.97
N GLY A 75 -10.68 -10.76 14.04
CA GLY A 75 -9.72 -9.70 13.69
C GLY A 75 -9.47 -9.52 12.18
N ARG A 76 -10.15 -10.28 11.31
CA ARG A 76 -10.03 -10.19 9.85
C ARG A 76 -11.38 -9.84 9.23
N TYR A 77 -11.44 -8.64 8.69
CA TYR A 77 -12.64 -8.06 8.09
C TYR A 77 -12.45 -7.85 6.59
N ARG A 78 -13.57 -7.83 5.86
CA ARG A 78 -13.57 -7.54 4.41
C ARG A 78 -13.16 -6.12 4.08
N GLU A 79 -13.36 -5.21 5.01
CA GLU A 79 -12.82 -3.85 5.00
C GLU A 79 -11.92 -3.70 6.23
N PHE A 80 -10.70 -3.23 6.04
CA PHE A 80 -9.76 -2.99 7.12
C PHE A 80 -8.97 -1.70 6.88
N THR A 81 -8.31 -1.22 7.93
CA THR A 81 -7.44 -0.05 7.85
C THR A 81 -5.98 -0.50 7.76
N GLN A 82 -5.30 -0.16 6.67
CA GLN A 82 -3.87 -0.34 6.50
C GLN A 82 -3.15 0.94 6.91
N LEU A 83 -2.23 0.82 7.86
CA LEU A 83 -1.24 1.84 8.17
C LEU A 83 0.08 1.43 7.50
N GLY A 84 0.70 2.35 6.78
CA GLY A 84 1.97 2.06 6.11
C GLY A 84 2.91 3.26 6.01
N LEU A 85 4.18 2.93 5.87
CA LEU A 85 5.28 3.86 5.60
C LEU A 85 5.99 3.38 4.34
N GLU A 86 6.16 4.27 3.37
CA GLU A 86 6.80 3.95 2.09
C GLU A 86 8.01 4.84 1.88
N ILE A 87 9.15 4.22 1.59
CA ILE A 87 10.37 4.93 1.18
C ILE A 87 10.55 4.69 -0.30
N LEU A 88 10.35 5.73 -1.09
CA LEU A 88 10.56 5.70 -2.54
C LEU A 88 11.94 6.22 -2.87
N SER A 89 12.67 5.51 -3.71
CA SER A 89 13.99 5.90 -4.22
C SER A 89 14.20 5.32 -5.62
N PRO A 90 15.00 5.98 -6.49
CA PRO A 90 15.40 5.40 -7.78
C PRO A 90 16.22 4.11 -7.63
N SER A 91 16.81 3.88 -6.45
CA SER A 91 17.56 2.66 -6.14
C SER A 91 16.81 1.83 -5.09
N PRO A 92 16.32 0.63 -5.46
CA PRO A 92 15.72 -0.30 -4.51
C PRO A 92 16.65 -0.66 -3.34
N GLN A 93 17.96 -0.73 -3.58
CA GLN A 93 18.97 -0.99 -2.55
C GLN A 93 19.04 0.16 -1.54
N GLN A 94 18.98 1.42 -1.99
CA GLN A 94 18.96 2.58 -1.09
C GLN A 94 17.68 2.61 -0.25
N ALA A 95 16.51 2.36 -0.87
CA ALA A 95 15.24 2.27 -0.15
C ALA A 95 15.28 1.17 0.94
N LEU A 96 15.83 -0.01 0.61
CA LEU A 96 15.95 -1.13 1.56
C LEU A 96 16.87 -0.81 2.74
N LEU A 97 18.02 -0.17 2.47
CA LEU A 97 18.94 0.26 3.53
C LEU A 97 18.26 1.23 4.50
N ARG A 98 17.45 2.16 3.96
CA ARG A 98 16.74 3.18 4.73
C ARG A 98 15.56 2.62 5.52
N ALA A 99 14.91 1.57 5.01
CA ALA A 99 13.85 0.84 5.69
C ALA A 99 14.35 0.03 6.91
N GLN A 100 15.66 -0.18 7.05
CA GLN A 100 16.19 -0.90 8.20
C GLN A 100 16.03 -0.11 9.51
N PRO A 101 15.71 -0.78 10.65
CA PRO A 101 15.44 -0.12 11.93
C PRO A 101 16.53 0.84 12.44
N GLY A 102 17.79 0.64 12.03
CA GLY A 102 18.92 1.51 12.40
C GLY A 102 19.06 2.79 11.56
N HIS A 103 18.39 2.87 10.40
CA HIS A 103 18.49 3.99 9.46
C HIS A 103 17.21 4.82 9.39
N LEU A 104 16.08 4.27 9.84
CA LEU A 104 14.87 5.05 10.06
C LEU A 104 15.14 5.96 11.27
N HIS A 105 15.53 7.21 10.99
CA HIS A 105 15.84 8.20 12.01
C HIS A 105 14.68 8.32 13.01
N ARG A 106 14.89 7.71 14.19
CA ARG A 106 14.23 7.96 15.47
C ARG A 106 13.01 8.89 15.37
N PHE A 107 11.81 8.34 15.23
CA PHE A 107 10.58 9.05 15.57
C PHE A 107 10.55 9.25 17.10
N SER A 108 11.18 10.32 17.59
CA SER A 108 10.97 10.77 18.97
C SER A 108 9.82 11.77 19.01
N GLY A 109 8.64 11.28 19.41
CA GLY A 109 7.44 12.04 19.76
C GLY A 109 6.21 11.12 19.67
N PHE A 110 5.46 10.78 20.71
CA PHE A 110 5.27 11.36 22.04
C PHE A 110 5.59 10.37 23.16
N ALA A 111 6.26 10.87 24.20
CA ALA A 111 6.03 10.41 25.57
C ALA A 111 4.74 11.07 26.09
N GLY A 112 3.86 10.28 26.71
CA GLY A 112 2.70 10.68 27.50
C GLY A 112 2.23 9.48 28.33
N PRO A 113 1.83 9.67 29.60
CA PRO A 113 2.24 8.83 30.73
C PRO A 113 1.36 7.58 30.92
N GLY A 114 1.87 6.65 31.74
CA GLY A 114 1.34 5.31 31.92
C GLY A 114 -0.09 5.19 32.40
N LEU A 115 -0.67 4.04 32.08
CA LEU A 115 -1.22 3.02 32.97
C LEU A 115 -1.41 1.74 32.17
#